data_AF-A0A0Q4FAN3-F1
#
_entry.id   AF-A0A0Q4FAN3-F1
#
_cell.length_a   1.000
_cell.length_b   1.000
_cell.length_c   1.000
_cell.angle_alpha   90.00
_cell.angle_beta   90.00
_cell.angle_gamma   90.00
#
_symmetry.space_group_name_H-M   'P 1'
#
loop_
_entity.id
_entity.type
_entity.pdbx_description
1 polymer ?
#
loop_
_entity_poly.entity_id
_entity_poly.type
_entity_poly.pdbx_seq_one_letter_code
_entity_poly.pdbx_strand_id
1 'polypeptide(L)'
;MDMPPTPPAHVQVVTQQLLDCGIRRGDFTIKGRGQAATILFKRLDATPDRLDCIRAAVGPAMVEFESAALEQAYEERLFEAARPAMLAHAKAELEKHGALKNFPERSAYASDALFAEALERHCGLRPGAFFANSQGGLIVQPALPLLEGGSDPKLSCLMSAVMYVTAKGEGFSFGVIGNEAETPER
;
A
#
# COMPACT_ATOMS: atom_id res chain seq x y z
N MET A 1 20.28 -0.64 -42.87
CA MET A 1 20.33 0.03 -41.56
C MET A 1 19.06 -0.35 -40.84
N ASP A 2 19.17 -1.16 -39.79
CA ASP A 2 18.02 -1.56 -38.97
C ASP A 2 17.82 -0.47 -37.91
N MET A 3 16.87 0.42 -38.15
CA MET A 3 16.55 1.47 -37.19
C MET A 3 15.71 0.84 -36.09
N PRO A 4 16.07 1.01 -34.80
CA PRO A 4 15.28 0.42 -33.73
C PRO A 4 13.82 0.91 -33.85
N PRO A 5 12.83 0.02 -33.63
CA PRO A 5 11.43 0.37 -33.78
C PRO A 5 11.10 1.56 -32.91
N THR A 6 10.33 2.49 -33.46
CA THR A 6 9.86 3.67 -32.73
C THR A 6 9.08 3.21 -31.49
N PRO A 7 9.38 3.76 -30.29
CA PRO A 7 8.66 3.39 -29.08
C PRO A 7 7.16 3.65 -29.24
N PRO A 8 6.28 2.83 -28.63
CA PRO A 8 4.84 3.08 -28.63
C PRO A 8 4.50 4.49 -28.12
N ALA A 9 3.40 5.09 -28.62
CA ALA A 9 3.02 6.46 -28.29
C ALA A 9 2.93 6.74 -26.78
N HIS A 10 2.38 5.80 -25.99
CA HIS A 10 2.31 5.93 -24.53
C HIS A 10 3.70 6.01 -23.88
N VAL A 11 4.68 5.24 -24.37
CA VAL A 11 6.07 5.29 -23.88
C VAL A 11 6.68 6.65 -24.17
N GLN A 12 6.38 7.24 -25.34
CA GLN A 12 6.87 8.58 -25.68
C GLN A 12 6.29 9.66 -24.77
N VAL A 13 4.98 9.61 -24.50
CA VAL A 13 4.29 10.56 -23.62
C VAL A 13 4.87 10.48 -22.20
N VAL A 14 4.93 9.29 -21.61
CA VAL A 14 5.50 9.09 -20.26
C VAL A 14 6.97 9.51 -20.22
N THR A 15 7.75 9.17 -21.25
CA THR A 15 9.15 9.62 -21.33
C THR A 15 9.24 11.14 -21.29
N GLN A 16 8.44 11.85 -22.09
CA GLN A 16 8.47 13.31 -22.12
C GLN A 16 8.06 13.91 -20.77
N GLN A 17 6.98 13.40 -20.16
CA GLN A 17 6.53 13.86 -18.85
C GLN A 17 7.60 13.65 -17.75
N LEU A 18 8.33 12.53 -17.78
CA LEU A 18 9.44 12.30 -16.86
C LEU A 18 10.61 13.26 -17.10
N LEU A 19 10.92 13.59 -18.36
CA LEU A 19 11.91 14.63 -18.67
C LEU A 19 11.46 16.01 -18.16
N ASP A 20 10.16 16.33 -18.27
CA ASP A 20 9.58 17.58 -17.77
C ASP A 20 9.62 17.64 -16.23
N CYS A 21 9.58 16.50 -15.54
CA CYS A 21 9.87 16.38 -14.10
C CYS A 21 11.36 16.57 -13.74
N GLY A 22 12.23 16.81 -14.72
CA GLY A 22 13.67 17.01 -14.53
C GLY A 22 14.48 15.72 -14.44
N ILE A 23 13.89 14.57 -14.78
CA ILE A 23 14.58 13.27 -14.74
C ILE A 23 15.35 13.10 -16.04
N ARG A 24 16.60 12.67 -15.96
CA ARG A 24 17.43 12.49 -17.15
C ARG A 24 17.09 11.17 -17.82
N ARG A 25 17.18 11.13 -19.15
CA ARG A 25 16.86 9.94 -19.96
C ARG A 25 17.66 8.68 -19.61
N GLY A 26 18.82 8.83 -18.98
CA GLY A 26 19.67 7.72 -18.53
C GLY A 26 19.36 7.20 -17.12
N ASP A 27 18.52 7.92 -16.37
CA ASP A 27 18.21 7.63 -14.98
C ASP A 27 16.95 6.76 -14.82
N PHE A 28 16.26 6.44 -15.91
CA PHE A 28 15.16 5.49 -15.93
C PHE A 28 15.17 4.61 -17.18
N THR A 29 14.51 3.46 -17.09
CA THR A 29 14.24 2.57 -18.23
C THR A 29 12.79 2.11 -18.19
N ILE A 30 12.13 2.08 -19.35
CA ILE A 30 10.76 1.60 -19.48
C ILE A 30 10.82 0.21 -20.13
N LYS A 31 10.31 -0.80 -19.44
CA LYS A 31 10.19 -2.19 -19.93
C LYS A 31 8.73 -2.53 -20.14
N GLY A 32 8.43 -3.36 -21.15
CA GLY A 32 7.07 -3.82 -21.43
C GLY A 32 6.32 -2.99 -22.49
N ARG A 33 5.02 -3.24 -22.63
CA ARG A 33 4.12 -2.57 -23.59
C ARG A 33 2.76 -2.33 -22.98
N GLY A 34 2.18 -1.16 -23.25
CA GLY A 34 0.81 -0.81 -22.86
C GLY A 34 0.70 -0.55 -21.36
N GLN A 35 -0.40 -1.00 -20.74
CA GLN A 35 -0.65 -0.83 -19.31
C GLN A 35 0.24 -1.71 -18.42
N ALA A 36 0.92 -2.70 -19.00
CA ALA A 36 1.89 -3.55 -18.30
C ALA A 36 3.34 -3.02 -18.44
N ALA A 37 3.51 -1.72 -18.69
CA ALA A 37 4.83 -1.10 -18.72
C ALA A 37 5.32 -0.86 -17.29
N THR A 38 6.55 -1.32 -17.02
CA THR A 38 7.27 -1.07 -15.77
C THR A 38 8.34 -0.02 -16.01
N ILE A 39 8.39 0.98 -15.15
CA ILE A 39 9.37 2.07 -15.21
C ILE A 39 10.35 1.85 -14.06
N LEU A 40 11.58 1.48 -14.40
CA LEU A 40 12.66 1.30 -13.44
C LEU A 40 13.47 2.59 -13.35
N PHE A 41 13.48 3.23 -12.18
CA PHE A 41 14.34 4.36 -11.84
C PHE A 41 15.64 3.88 -11.21
N LYS A 42 16.77 4.25 -11.83
CA LYS A 42 18.12 3.87 -11.39
C LYS A 42 18.71 4.89 -10.42
N ARG A 43 18.49 6.17 -10.72
CA ARG A 43 19.00 7.28 -9.91
C ARG A 43 17.96 8.37 -9.85
N LEU A 44 17.57 8.72 -8.63
CA LEU A 44 16.62 9.79 -8.40
C LEU A 44 16.95 10.45 -7.07
N ASP A 45 16.82 11.76 -7.03
CA ASP A 45 16.76 12.55 -5.81
C ASP A 45 15.33 12.54 -5.27
N ALA A 46 15.18 12.05 -4.05
CA ALA A 46 13.90 11.80 -3.35
C ALA A 46 13.18 13.07 -2.87
N THR A 47 13.20 14.16 -3.64
CA THR A 47 12.50 15.38 -3.23
C THR A 47 10.98 15.17 -3.36
N PRO A 48 10.16 15.65 -2.40
CA PRO A 48 8.72 15.47 -2.44
C PRO A 48 8.06 15.92 -3.75
N ASP A 49 8.44 17.11 -4.24
CA ASP A 49 7.90 17.67 -5.49
C ASP A 49 8.23 16.80 -6.70
N ARG A 50 9.41 16.16 -6.71
CA ARG A 50 9.82 15.27 -7.79
C ARG A 50 9.06 13.95 -7.76
N LEU A 51 8.86 13.37 -6.58
CA LEU A 51 8.06 12.15 -6.42
C LEU A 51 6.60 12.40 -6.81
N ASP A 52 6.02 13.56 -6.46
CA ASP A 52 4.67 13.95 -6.88
C ASP A 52 4.57 14.15 -8.40
N CYS A 53 5.59 14.73 -9.03
CA CYS A 53 5.64 14.87 -10.48
C CYS A 53 5.74 13.51 -11.18
N ILE A 54 6.59 12.60 -10.70
CA ILE A 54 6.69 11.22 -11.21
C ILE A 54 5.35 10.53 -11.14
N ARG A 55 4.68 10.57 -9.98
CA ARG A 55 3.36 9.96 -9.79
C ARG A 55 2.36 10.45 -10.84
N ALA A 56 2.34 11.75 -11.13
CA ALA A 56 1.47 12.32 -12.15
C ALA A 56 1.86 11.89 -13.58
N ALA A 57 3.16 11.77 -13.86
CA ALA A 57 3.69 11.39 -15.17
C ALA A 57 3.50 9.89 -15.50
N VAL A 58 3.69 9.01 -14.51
CA VAL A 58 3.62 7.55 -14.72
C VAL A 58 2.20 7.01 -14.66
N GLY A 59 1.27 7.72 -13.99
CA GLY A 59 -0.12 7.33 -13.89
C GLY A 59 -0.28 5.93 -13.28
N PRO A 60 -1.02 5.00 -13.92
CA PRO A 60 -1.23 3.64 -13.42
C PRO A 60 -0.08 2.66 -13.74
N ALA A 61 1.03 3.13 -14.34
CA ALA A 61 2.15 2.25 -14.66
C ALA A 61 2.83 1.72 -13.39
N MET A 62 3.40 0.52 -13.50
CA MET A 62 4.21 -0.05 -12.42
C MET A 62 5.54 0.70 -12.35
N VAL A 63 5.96 1.09 -11.15
CA VAL A 63 7.22 1.79 -10.91
C VAL A 63 8.10 0.93 -10.03
N GLU A 64 9.37 0.81 -10.40
CA GLU A 64 10.41 0.12 -9.62
C GLU A 64 11.56 1.11 -9.38
N PHE A 65 12.23 0.96 -8.24
CA PHE A 65 13.42 1.73 -7.91
C PHE A 65 14.59 0.78 -7.61
N GLU A 66 15.79 1.12 -8.05
CA GLU A 66 16.99 0.36 -7.65
C GLU A 66 17.34 0.55 -6.16
N SER A 67 16.81 1.61 -5.52
CA SER A 67 17.04 1.90 -4.11
C SER A 67 15.77 1.66 -3.29
N ALA A 68 15.86 0.75 -2.32
CA ALA A 68 14.77 0.48 -1.37
C ALA A 68 14.31 1.73 -0.60
N ALA A 69 15.24 2.64 -0.28
CA ALA A 69 14.90 3.90 0.38
C ALA A 69 14.07 4.84 -0.52
N LEU A 70 14.34 4.85 -1.83
CA LEU A 70 13.53 5.61 -2.79
C LEU A 70 12.17 4.98 -3.01
N GLU A 71 12.13 3.65 -3.09
CA GLU A 71 10.89 2.88 -3.16
C GLU A 71 9.99 3.21 -1.97
N GLN A 72 10.52 3.09 -0.75
CA GLN A 72 9.80 3.43 0.48
C GLN A 72 9.32 4.88 0.48
N ALA A 73 10.18 5.85 0.14
CA ALA A 73 9.77 7.26 0.09
C ALA A 73 8.67 7.54 -0.94
N TYR A 74 8.69 6.83 -2.08
CA TYR A 74 7.66 6.93 -3.10
C TYR A 74 6.35 6.28 -2.63
N GLU A 75 6.40 5.10 -2.03
CA GLU A 75 5.24 4.40 -1.46
C GLU A 75 4.57 5.21 -0.35
N GLU A 76 5.35 5.81 0.56
CA GLU A 76 4.86 6.73 1.58
C GLU A 76 4.13 7.90 0.94
N ARG A 77 4.65 8.44 -0.17
CA ARG A 77 3.98 9.52 -0.90
C ARG A 77 2.69 9.10 -1.60
N LEU A 78 2.67 7.90 -2.19
CA LEU A 78 1.44 7.32 -2.73
C LEU A 78 0.39 7.15 -1.63
N PHE A 79 0.81 6.66 -0.47
CA PHE A 79 -0.05 6.48 0.68
C PHE A 79 -0.61 7.81 1.19
N GLU A 80 0.21 8.85 1.36
CA GLU A 80 -0.25 10.19 1.77
C GLU A 80 -1.27 10.76 0.78
N ALA A 81 -1.02 10.60 -0.52
CA ALA A 81 -1.95 11.06 -1.56
C ALA A 81 -3.27 10.28 -1.54
N ALA A 82 -3.24 8.99 -1.24
CA ALA A 82 -4.42 8.12 -1.16
C ALA A 82 -5.18 8.25 0.18
N ARG A 83 -4.51 8.70 1.24
CA ARG A 83 -5.01 8.74 2.62
C ARG A 83 -6.42 9.34 2.76
N PRO A 84 -6.78 10.49 2.13
CA PRO A 84 -8.13 11.04 2.25
C PRO A 84 -9.21 10.13 1.65
N ALA A 85 -8.94 9.53 0.50
CA ALA A 85 -9.87 8.62 -0.17
C ALA A 85 -10.00 7.30 0.61
N MET A 86 -8.89 6.77 1.11
CA MET A 86 -8.86 5.58 1.98
C MET A 86 -9.69 5.81 3.25
N LEU A 87 -9.50 6.94 3.92
CA LEU A 87 -10.25 7.28 5.13
C LEU A 87 -11.75 7.40 4.86
N ALA A 88 -12.14 8.08 3.78
CA ALA A 88 -13.54 8.22 3.39
C ALA A 88 -14.18 6.87 3.06
N HIS A 89 -13.49 6.03 2.28
CA HIS A 89 -13.96 4.70 1.93
C HIS A 89 -14.12 3.81 3.17
N ALA A 90 -13.08 3.71 4.00
CA ALA A 90 -13.09 2.89 5.21
C ALA A 90 -14.19 3.32 6.19
N LYS A 91 -14.40 4.64 6.35
CA LYS A 91 -15.49 5.18 7.18
C LYS A 91 -16.86 4.76 6.63
N ALA A 92 -17.08 4.87 5.33
CA ALA A 92 -18.34 4.49 4.70
C ALA A 92 -18.62 2.98 4.85
N GLU A 93 -17.62 2.12 4.71
CA GLU A 93 -17.78 0.68 4.93
C GLU A 93 -18.05 0.35 6.40
N LEU A 94 -17.32 0.96 7.34
CA LEU A 94 -17.58 0.80 8.78
C LEU A 94 -18.98 1.27 9.18
N GLU A 95 -19.50 2.35 8.56
CA GLU A 95 -20.88 2.80 8.76
C GLU A 95 -21.89 1.77 8.25
N LYS A 96 -21.67 1.18 7.07
CA LYS A 96 -22.53 0.11 6.52
C LYS A 96 -22.58 -1.11 7.43
N HIS A 97 -21.45 -1.46 8.04
CA HIS A 97 -21.34 -2.56 9.01
C HIS A 97 -21.86 -2.20 10.41
N GLY A 98 -22.27 -0.94 10.65
CA GLY A 98 -22.66 -0.46 11.99
C GLY A 98 -21.48 -0.42 12.98
N ALA A 99 -20.26 -0.49 12.48
CA ALA A 99 -19.02 -0.62 13.23
C ALA A 99 -18.30 0.72 13.46
N LEU A 100 -18.85 1.86 13.06
CA LEU A 100 -18.21 3.15 13.36
C LEU A 100 -18.44 3.60 14.82
N LYS A 101 -19.57 3.21 15.41
CA LYS A 101 -19.90 3.57 16.79
C LYS A 101 -19.03 2.77 17.77
N ASN A 102 -18.45 3.46 18.77
CA ASN A 102 -17.57 2.87 19.77
C ASN A 102 -16.35 2.16 19.16
N PHE A 103 -15.85 2.66 18.03
CA PHE A 103 -14.68 2.10 17.38
C PHE A 103 -13.46 2.09 18.34
N PRO A 104 -12.65 1.02 18.39
CA PRO A 104 -11.47 0.94 19.24
C PRO A 104 -10.43 2.01 18.89
N GLU A 105 -10.03 2.84 19.86
CA GLU A 105 -8.96 3.83 19.68
C GLU A 105 -7.60 3.20 20.02
N ARG A 106 -6.60 3.33 19.14
CA ARG A 106 -5.27 2.71 19.33
C ARG A 106 -4.64 3.05 20.69
N SER A 107 -4.80 4.28 21.15
CA SER A 107 -4.21 4.79 22.40
C SER A 107 -4.74 4.12 23.66
N ALA A 108 -5.88 3.40 23.59
CA ALA A 108 -6.44 2.67 24.71
C ALA A 108 -5.78 1.29 24.96
N TYR A 109 -4.84 0.87 24.11
CA TYR A 109 -4.25 -0.47 24.15
C TYR A 109 -2.74 -0.42 24.37
N ALA A 110 -2.24 -1.28 25.25
CA ALA A 110 -0.83 -1.32 25.63
C ALA A 110 0.09 -1.92 24.56
N SER A 111 -0.45 -2.65 23.58
CA SER A 111 0.30 -3.27 22.49
C SER A 111 -0.52 -3.36 21.21
N ASP A 112 0.15 -3.51 20.08
CA ASP A 112 -0.51 -3.72 18.79
C ASP A 112 -1.31 -5.02 18.78
N ALA A 113 -0.85 -6.06 19.48
CA ALA A 113 -1.58 -7.31 19.61
C ALA A 113 -2.94 -7.14 20.30
N LEU A 114 -2.97 -6.42 21.43
CA LEU A 114 -4.21 -6.13 22.13
C LEU A 114 -5.16 -5.25 21.31
N PHE A 115 -4.59 -4.35 20.50
CA PHE A 115 -5.38 -3.52 19.60
C PHE A 115 -5.97 -4.35 18.44
N ALA A 116 -5.17 -5.20 17.80
CA ALA A 116 -5.62 -6.09 16.74
C ALA A 116 -6.76 -7.02 17.22
N GLU A 117 -6.62 -7.63 18.40
CA GLU A 117 -7.66 -8.43 19.04
C GLU A 117 -8.95 -7.64 19.31
N ALA A 118 -8.83 -6.35 19.63
CA ALA A 118 -9.97 -5.48 19.83
C ALA A 118 -10.70 -5.17 18.51
N LEU A 119 -9.96 -4.93 17.42
CA LEU A 119 -10.54 -4.74 16.09
C LEU A 119 -11.27 -6.01 15.61
N GLU A 120 -10.67 -7.18 15.82
CA GLU A 120 -11.30 -8.48 15.53
C GLU A 120 -12.63 -8.63 16.29
N ARG A 121 -12.60 -8.39 17.60
CA ARG A 121 -13.81 -8.47 18.45
C ARG A 121 -14.88 -7.48 18.00
N HIS A 122 -14.46 -6.26 17.66
CA HIS A 122 -15.35 -5.20 17.19
C HIS A 122 -16.08 -5.59 15.90
N CYS A 123 -15.41 -6.32 15.01
CA CYS A 123 -15.98 -6.87 13.79
C CYS A 123 -16.63 -8.26 13.96
N GLY A 124 -16.79 -8.74 15.20
CA GLY A 124 -17.47 -10.00 15.51
C GLY A 124 -16.64 -11.26 15.23
N LEU A 125 -15.32 -11.13 15.05
CA LEU A 125 -14.38 -12.25 15.06
C LEU A 125 -13.97 -12.61 16.49
N ARG A 126 -13.42 -13.81 16.65
CA ARG A 126 -12.74 -14.19 17.89
C ARG A 126 -11.38 -13.50 17.94
N PRO A 127 -10.92 -13.01 19.11
CA PRO A 127 -9.55 -12.54 19.27
C PRO A 127 -8.54 -13.61 18.84
N GLY A 128 -7.53 -13.21 18.09
CA GLY A 128 -6.51 -14.10 17.54
C GLY A 128 -7.02 -14.99 16.41
N ALA A 129 -8.10 -14.62 15.70
CA ALA A 129 -8.61 -15.42 14.58
C ALA A 129 -8.00 -15.03 13.24
N PHE A 130 -7.64 -13.76 13.07
CA PHE A 130 -7.04 -13.20 11.87
C PHE A 130 -5.58 -12.82 12.13
N PHE A 131 -5.30 -12.09 13.19
CA PHE A 131 -3.95 -11.72 13.61
C PHE A 131 -3.43 -12.68 14.68
N ALA A 132 -2.28 -13.30 14.47
CA ALA A 132 -1.57 -14.08 15.49
C ALA A 132 -0.26 -13.40 15.90
N ASN A 133 0.13 -13.57 17.15
CA ASN A 133 1.47 -13.18 17.60
C ASN A 133 2.52 -14.17 17.08
N SER A 134 3.60 -13.63 16.55
CA SER A 134 4.83 -14.31 16.14
C SER A 134 6.03 -13.72 16.90
N GLN A 135 7.19 -14.38 16.84
CA GLN A 135 8.43 -13.84 17.39
C GLN A 135 8.83 -12.49 16.75
N GLY A 136 8.43 -12.25 15.49
CA GLY A 136 8.71 -11.01 14.76
C GLY A 136 7.56 -9.99 14.72
N GLY A 137 6.54 -10.14 15.57
CA GLY A 137 5.37 -9.26 15.61
C GLY A 137 4.05 -9.94 15.22
N LEU A 138 3.07 -9.17 14.77
CA LEU A 138 1.78 -9.73 14.33
C LEU A 138 1.91 -10.37 12.94
N ILE A 139 1.20 -11.47 12.71
CA ILE A 139 1.11 -12.14 11.42
C ILE A 139 -0.35 -12.45 11.06
N VAL A 140 -0.67 -12.42 9.77
CA VAL A 140 -1.97 -12.88 9.26
C VAL A 140 -2.00 -14.40 9.20
N GLN A 141 -3.07 -15.00 9.74
CA GLN A 141 -3.21 -16.45 9.74
C GLN A 141 -3.60 -17.00 8.35
N PRO A 142 -2.92 -18.05 7.85
CA PRO A 142 -3.20 -18.64 6.53
C PRO A 142 -4.58 -19.32 6.41
N ALA A 143 -5.17 -19.73 7.53
CA ALA A 143 -6.38 -20.56 7.56
C ALA A 143 -7.69 -19.79 7.30
N LEU A 144 -7.60 -18.52 6.92
CA LEU A 144 -8.78 -17.74 6.55
C LEU A 144 -9.18 -18.06 5.12
N PRO A 145 -10.48 -18.21 4.81
CA PRO A 145 -10.99 -18.29 3.44
C PRO A 145 -10.89 -16.92 2.73
N LEU A 146 -9.71 -16.29 2.74
CA LEU A 146 -9.38 -15.09 1.97
C LEU A 146 -9.44 -15.35 0.45
N LEU A 147 -9.39 -16.61 0.04
CA LEU A 147 -9.31 -17.05 -1.36
C LEU A 147 -10.62 -17.63 -1.92
N GLU A 148 -11.62 -17.92 -1.09
CA GLU A 148 -12.86 -18.58 -1.53
C GLU A 148 -14.02 -17.60 -1.77
N GLY A 149 -13.76 -16.46 -2.43
CA GLY A 149 -14.74 -15.65 -3.19
C GLY A 149 -16.03 -15.17 -2.49
N GLY A 150 -16.24 -15.49 -1.22
CA GLY A 150 -17.38 -15.11 -0.40
C GLY A 150 -16.98 -13.95 0.50
N SER A 151 -17.66 -12.82 0.36
CA SER A 151 -17.50 -11.68 1.25
C SER A 151 -18.03 -12.04 2.64
N ASP A 152 -17.20 -12.61 3.51
CA ASP A 152 -17.51 -12.70 4.94
C ASP A 152 -17.66 -11.26 5.47
N PRO A 153 -18.86 -10.85 5.93
CA PRO A 153 -19.09 -9.48 6.39
C PRO A 153 -18.19 -9.11 7.57
N LYS A 154 -17.78 -10.07 8.40
CA LYS A 154 -16.85 -9.84 9.51
C LYS A 154 -15.45 -9.52 9.00
N LEU A 155 -15.01 -10.23 7.97
CA LEU A 155 -13.73 -10.00 7.34
C LEU A 155 -13.72 -8.67 6.58
N SER A 156 -14.80 -8.34 5.87
CA SER A 156 -14.98 -7.04 5.23
C SER A 156 -14.95 -5.88 6.24
N CYS A 157 -15.62 -6.05 7.39
CA CYS A 157 -15.52 -5.11 8.51
C CYS A 157 -14.08 -4.97 9.00
N LEU A 158 -13.37 -6.08 9.24
CA LEU A 158 -12.01 -6.06 9.76
C LEU A 158 -11.04 -5.37 8.80
N MET A 159 -11.13 -5.67 7.49
CA MET A 159 -10.30 -5.00 6.48
C MET A 159 -10.58 -3.50 6.42
N SER A 160 -11.85 -3.10 6.56
CA SER A 160 -12.24 -1.68 6.63
C SER A 160 -11.71 -1.02 7.91
N ALA A 161 -11.74 -1.72 9.04
CA ALA A 161 -11.19 -1.25 10.31
C ALA A 161 -9.67 -1.05 10.24
N VAL A 162 -8.94 -2.01 9.66
CA VAL A 162 -7.49 -1.91 9.41
C VAL A 162 -7.18 -0.73 8.49
N MET A 163 -7.92 -0.58 7.38
CA MET A 163 -7.75 0.56 6.48
C MET A 163 -8.01 1.89 7.19
N TYR A 164 -9.04 1.97 8.04
CA TYR A 164 -9.41 3.17 8.79
C TYR A 164 -8.28 3.61 9.73
N VAL A 165 -7.76 2.69 10.55
CA VAL A 165 -6.69 3.01 11.52
C VAL A 165 -5.38 3.34 10.81
N THR A 166 -5.06 2.63 9.72
CA THR A 166 -3.88 2.94 8.90
C THR A 166 -3.99 4.33 8.28
N ALA A 167 -5.13 4.70 7.70
CA ALA A 167 -5.36 6.04 7.14
C ALA A 167 -5.33 7.15 8.22
N LYS A 168 -5.70 6.86 9.47
CA LYS A 168 -5.53 7.78 10.62
C LYS A 168 -4.08 7.92 11.09
N GLY A 169 -3.15 7.09 10.62
CA GLY A 169 -1.78 7.02 11.15
C GLY A 169 -1.68 6.23 12.46
N GLU A 170 -2.71 5.46 12.79
CA GLU A 170 -2.82 4.60 13.99
C GLU A 170 -2.70 3.11 13.62
N GLY A 171 -2.27 2.81 12.39
CA GLY A 171 -2.03 1.46 11.91
C GLY A 171 -0.92 0.75 12.69
N PHE A 172 -0.90 -0.56 12.57
CA PHE A 172 0.12 -1.44 13.13
C PHE A 172 0.70 -2.32 12.02
N SER A 173 1.95 -2.72 12.19
CA SER A 173 2.63 -3.59 11.25
C SER A 173 2.24 -5.05 11.48
N PHE A 174 2.06 -5.79 10.40
CA PHE A 174 1.86 -7.24 10.44
C PHE A 174 2.48 -7.91 9.22
N GLY A 175 3.03 -9.10 9.40
CA GLY A 175 3.57 -9.93 8.34
C GLY A 175 2.54 -10.90 7.76
N VAL A 176 2.88 -11.49 6.62
CA VAL A 176 2.18 -12.65 6.06
C VAL A 176 3.17 -13.81 6.07
N ILE A 177 2.78 -14.98 6.58
CA ILE A 177 3.65 -16.17 6.61
C ILE A 177 4.10 -16.47 5.18
N GLY A 178 5.42 -16.41 4.93
CA GLY A 178 6.03 -16.55 3.60
C GLY A 178 6.71 -15.29 3.03
N ASN A 179 6.43 -14.10 3.58
CA ASN A 179 7.07 -12.82 3.23
C ASN A 179 7.73 -12.16 4.46
N GLU A 180 8.30 -12.95 5.38
CA GLU A 180 8.89 -12.50 6.66
C GLU A 180 10.22 -11.74 6.51
N ALA A 181 10.43 -11.04 5.39
CA ALA A 181 11.53 -10.10 5.26
C ALA A 181 11.20 -8.82 6.05
N GLU A 182 11.73 -8.76 7.27
CA GLU A 182 12.01 -7.55 8.05
C GLU A 182 10.81 -6.63 8.33
N THR A 183 10.00 -6.98 9.33
CA THR A 183 9.29 -5.94 10.10
C THR A 183 10.36 -5.20 10.92
N PRO A 184 10.65 -3.91 10.69
CA PRO A 184 11.62 -3.20 11.50
C PRO A 184 11.05 -3.03 12.91
N GLU A 185 11.81 -3.47 13.93
CA GLU A 185 11.54 -3.09 15.32
C GLU A 185 11.60 -1.56 15.43
N ARG A 186 10.53 -0.94 15.94
CA ARG A 186 10.53 0.46 16.37
C ARG A 186 11.01 0.57 17.82
#